data_AF-G0LHY6-F1
#
_entry.id   AF-G0LHY6-F1
#
_cell.length_a   1.000
_cell.length_b   1.000
_cell.length_c   1.000
_cell.angle_alpha   90.00
_cell.angle_beta   90.00
_cell.angle_gamma   90.00
#
_symmetry.space_group_name_H-M   'P 1'
#
loop_
_entity.id
_entity.type
_entity.pdbx_description
1 polymer ?
#
loop_
_entity_poly.entity_id
_entity_poly.type
_entity_poly.pdbx_seq_one_letter_code
_entity_poly.pdbx_strand_id
1 'polypeptide(L)'
;MRIGCCSDTHDNLKLAQQAIETFTSANVDMIVHCGGIVSPFTASLFDTGIPLHAVRGNNDGEWALASTIEGFENGSGTYHGESAHLSLENHANESSDSTVDIAVYHGTSERLVDALLGCGQYDYVLRGHT
;
A
#
# COMPACT_ATOMS: atom_id res chain seq x y z
N MET A 1 -1.37 -0.99 -16.26
CA MET A 1 -1.78 -0.74 -14.86
C MET A 1 -0.93 0.40 -14.29
N ARG A 2 -1.53 1.32 -13.53
CA ARG A 2 -0.88 2.39 -12.77
C ARG A 2 -1.16 2.21 -11.29
N ILE A 3 -0.12 2.27 -10.48
CA ILE A 3 -0.20 2.08 -9.03
C ILE A 3 0.24 3.37 -8.35
N GLY A 4 -0.59 3.90 -7.45
CA GLY A 4 -0.21 4.98 -6.54
C GLY A 4 0.51 4.39 -5.34
N CYS A 5 1.70 4.88 -4.99
CA CYS A 5 2.44 4.41 -3.82
C CYS A 5 2.67 5.58 -2.86
N CYS A 6 2.37 5.39 -1.58
CA CYS A 6 2.70 6.34 -0.52
C CYS A 6 3.02 5.62 0.79
N SER A 7 3.51 6.35 1.78
CA SER A 7 3.82 5.86 3.13
C SER A 7 3.81 7.04 4.09
N ASP A 8 3.83 6.76 5.39
CA ASP A 8 4.23 7.73 6.42
C ASP A 8 3.38 9.01 6.42
N THR A 9 2.05 8.88 6.27
CA THR A 9 1.15 10.03 6.36
C THR A 9 1.07 10.59 7.77
N HIS A 10 1.29 9.78 8.82
CA HIS A 10 1.39 10.17 10.23
C HIS A 10 0.35 11.22 10.66
N ASP A 11 -0.93 10.94 10.42
CA ASP A 11 -2.05 11.84 10.72
C ASP A 11 -2.02 13.23 10.06
N ASN A 12 -1.13 13.44 9.09
CA ASN A 12 -1.08 14.65 8.28
C ASN A 12 -2.15 14.59 7.18
N LEU A 13 -3.38 14.95 7.57
CA LEU A 13 -4.54 14.94 6.67
C LEU A 13 -4.34 15.75 5.39
N LYS A 14 -3.58 16.84 5.46
CA LYS A 14 -3.26 17.65 4.28
C LYS A 14 -2.43 16.87 3.27
N LEU A 15 -1.38 16.19 3.73
CA LEU A 15 -0.52 15.39 2.85
C LEU A 15 -1.26 14.14 2.33
N ALA A 16 -2.04 13.48 3.19
CA ALA A 16 -2.87 12.35 2.78
C ALA A 16 -3.85 12.74 1.68
N GLN A 17 -4.57 13.87 1.85
CA GLN A 17 -5.50 14.38 0.85
C GLN A 17 -4.81 14.74 -0.47
N GLN A 18 -3.63 15.35 -0.41
CA GLN A 18 -2.84 15.67 -1.62
C GLN A 18 -2.37 14.42 -2.37
N ALA A 19 -2.00 13.36 -1.66
CA ALA A 19 -1.65 12.07 -2.26
C ALA A 19 -2.87 11.48 -2.98
N ILE A 20 -4.02 11.46 -2.32
CA ILE A 20 -5.30 10.99 -2.90
C ILE A 20 -5.66 11.79 -4.16
N GLU A 21 -5.63 13.13 -4.10
CA GLU A 21 -5.91 13.99 -5.25
C GLU A 21 -4.98 13.69 -6.44
N THR A 22 -3.69 13.44 -6.15
CA THR A 22 -2.70 13.07 -7.16
C THR A 22 -3.04 11.73 -7.80
N PHE A 23 -3.38 10.72 -6.98
CA PHE A 23 -3.72 9.38 -7.43
C PHE A 23 -5.02 9.34 -8.26
N THR A 24 -6.06 10.03 -7.78
CA THR A 24 -7.32 10.17 -8.52
C THR A 24 -7.11 10.88 -9.85
N SER A 25 -6.36 11.99 -9.87
CA SER A 25 -6.09 12.74 -11.11
C SER A 25 -5.27 11.94 -12.12
N ALA A 26 -4.39 11.05 -11.65
CA ALA A 26 -3.59 10.17 -12.49
C ALA A 26 -4.35 8.93 -13.00
N ASN A 27 -5.59 8.71 -12.53
CA ASN A 27 -6.40 7.52 -12.76
C ASN A 27 -5.60 6.24 -12.43
N VAL A 28 -5.09 6.14 -11.19
CA VAL A 28 -4.44 4.90 -10.74
C VAL A 28 -5.47 3.79 -10.58
N ASP A 29 -5.06 2.56 -10.87
CA ASP A 29 -5.90 1.36 -10.74
C ASP A 29 -5.95 0.85 -9.30
N MET A 30 -4.93 1.18 -8.49
CA MET A 30 -4.85 0.85 -7.07
C MET A 30 -3.86 1.76 -6.32
N ILE A 31 -3.95 1.78 -5.00
CA ILE A 31 -3.05 2.47 -4.07
C ILE A 31 -2.37 1.43 -3.17
N VAL A 32 -1.06 1.58 -2.97
CA VAL A 32 -0.29 0.84 -1.96
C VAL A 32 0.20 1.85 -0.91
N HIS A 33 -0.21 1.66 0.34
CA HIS A 33 0.29 2.42 1.47
C HIS A 33 1.27 1.57 2.30
N CYS A 34 2.54 1.94 2.33
CA CYS A 34 3.58 1.18 3.03
C CYS A 34 3.54 1.35 4.57
N GLY A 35 2.38 1.64 5.17
CA GLY A 35 2.21 1.87 6.62
C GLY A 35 2.55 3.27 7.11
N GLY A 36 2.36 3.50 8.42
CA GLY A 36 2.51 4.82 9.02
C GLY A 36 1.28 5.70 8.78
N ILE A 37 0.10 5.09 8.71
CA ILE A 37 -1.19 5.81 8.63
C ILE A 37 -1.56 6.38 10.00
N VAL A 38 -1.18 5.65 11.06
CA VAL A 38 -1.40 5.89 12.49
C VAL A 38 -2.85 5.71 12.91
N SER A 39 -3.75 6.59 12.47
CA SER A 39 -5.10 6.64 13.01
C SER A 39 -6.20 6.32 11.99
N PRO A 40 -7.35 5.77 12.44
CA PRO A 40 -8.52 5.50 11.60
C PRO A 40 -9.02 6.69 10.79
N PHE A 41 -9.01 7.89 11.36
CA PHE A 41 -9.52 9.09 10.67
C PHE A 41 -8.67 9.47 9.45
N THR A 42 -7.37 9.16 9.48
CA THR A 42 -6.47 9.35 8.33
C THR A 42 -6.72 8.26 7.29
N ALA A 43 -6.89 7.01 7.73
CA ALA A 43 -7.23 5.89 6.86
C ALA A 43 -8.53 6.16 6.08
N SER A 44 -9.57 6.66 6.73
CA SER A 44 -10.88 6.95 6.10
C SER A 44 -10.80 7.91 4.91
N LEU A 45 -9.75 8.74 4.79
CA LEU A 45 -9.57 9.57 3.60
C LEU A 45 -9.32 8.74 2.32
N PHE A 46 -8.74 7.54 2.48
CA PHE A 46 -8.43 6.65 1.37
C PHE A 46 -9.63 5.81 0.90
N ASP A 47 -10.80 5.89 1.56
CA ASP A 47 -12.04 5.26 1.09
C ASP A 47 -12.62 6.04 -0.11
N THR A 48 -11.93 5.91 -1.24
CA THR A 48 -12.15 6.69 -2.47
C THR A 48 -12.81 5.86 -3.56
N GLY A 49 -13.06 4.58 -3.29
CA GLY A 49 -13.44 3.57 -4.29
C GLY A 49 -12.27 3.02 -5.11
N ILE A 50 -11.07 3.61 -5.03
CA ILE A 50 -9.85 3.05 -5.61
C ILE A 50 -9.33 1.96 -4.65
N PRO A 51 -9.02 0.73 -5.12
CA PRO A 51 -8.47 -0.32 -4.28
C PRO A 51 -7.23 0.11 -3.49
N LEU A 52 -7.26 -0.03 -2.17
CA LEU A 52 -6.16 0.25 -1.25
C LEU A 52 -5.60 -1.04 -0.66
N HIS A 53 -4.28 -1.22 -0.78
CA HIS A 53 -3.51 -2.22 -0.06
C HIS A 53 -2.60 -1.51 0.95
N ALA A 54 -2.84 -1.73 2.25
CA ALA A 54 -2.05 -1.14 3.32
C ALA A 54 -1.32 -2.21 4.13
N VAL A 55 -0.07 -1.96 4.47
CA VAL A 55 0.67 -2.71 5.51
C VAL A 55 0.79 -1.86 6.77
N ARG A 56 1.11 -2.49 7.89
CA ARG A 56 1.30 -1.87 9.18
C ARG A 56 2.65 -1.16 9.25
N GLY A 57 2.64 0.10 9.66
CA GLY A 57 3.82 0.85 10.11
C GLY A 57 4.07 0.74 11.61
N ASN A 58 5.27 1.08 12.06
CA ASN A 58 5.65 0.92 13.47
C ASN A 58 4.92 1.86 14.43
N ASN A 59 4.31 2.93 13.90
CA ASN A 59 3.49 3.86 14.66
C ASN A 59 1.98 3.53 14.58
N ASP A 60 1.59 2.50 13.82
CA ASP A 60 0.18 2.10 13.66
C ASP A 60 -0.25 1.27 14.89
N GLY A 61 -0.67 1.99 15.93
CA GLY A 61 -1.07 1.46 17.23
C GLY A 61 -2.57 1.44 17.51
N GLU A 62 -3.36 2.19 16.75
CA GLU A 62 -4.80 2.29 16.94
C GLU A 62 -5.51 0.99 16.58
N TRP A 63 -6.24 0.41 17.53
CA TRP A 63 -6.88 -0.90 17.37
C TRP A 63 -7.89 -0.96 16.21
N ALA A 64 -8.52 0.18 15.91
CA ALA A 64 -9.54 0.27 14.88
C ALA A 64 -8.97 0.50 13.47
N LEU A 65 -7.65 0.69 13.30
CA LEU A 65 -7.08 1.02 11.99
C LEU A 65 -7.38 -0.07 10.94
N ALA A 66 -7.08 -1.33 11.28
CA ALA A 66 -7.29 -2.46 10.39
C ALA A 66 -8.77 -2.60 9.98
N SER A 67 -9.68 -2.62 10.97
CA SER A 67 -11.11 -2.76 10.72
C SER A 67 -11.71 -1.56 9.99
N THR A 68 -11.13 -0.37 10.13
CA THR A 68 -11.52 0.81 9.35
C THR A 68 -11.18 0.62 7.88
N ILE A 69 -9.96 0.16 7.56
CA ILE A 69 -9.53 -0.10 6.18
C ILE A 69 -10.34 -1.23 5.56
N GLU A 70 -10.51 -2.35 6.28
CA GLU A 70 -11.31 -3.50 5.80
C GLU A 70 -12.81 -3.17 5.63
N GLY A 71 -13.27 -2.08 6.27
CA GLY A 71 -14.65 -1.61 6.19
C GLY A 71 -14.95 -0.67 5.02
N PHE A 72 -13.97 -0.38 4.15
CA PHE A 72 -14.16 0.53 3.01
C PHE A 72 -15.24 0.04 2.04
N GLU A 73 -15.87 0.98 1.35
CA GLU A 73 -16.97 0.68 0.45
C GLU A 73 -16.56 -0.30 -0.66
N ASN A 74 -17.48 -1.21 -1.02
CA ASN A 74 -17.29 -2.26 -2.03
C ASN A 74 -16.08 -3.19 -1.78
N GLY A 75 -15.57 -3.26 -0.55
CA GLY A 75 -14.39 -4.06 -0.22
C GLY A 75 -13.11 -3.51 -0.85
N SER A 76 -13.05 -2.19 -1.07
CA SER A 76 -11.91 -1.54 -1.70
C SER A 76 -10.68 -1.44 -0.80
N GLY A 77 -10.79 -1.67 0.51
CA GLY A 77 -9.65 -1.63 1.44
C GLY A 77 -9.20 -3.01 1.90
N THR A 78 -7.90 -3.27 1.84
CA THR A 78 -7.27 -4.48 2.37
C THR A 78 -6.10 -4.11 3.28
N TYR A 79 -6.16 -4.57 4.53
CA TYR A 79 -5.08 -4.43 5.50
C TYR A 79 -4.30 -5.74 5.65
N HIS A 80 -3.03 -5.75 5.26
CA HIS A 80 -2.21 -6.97 5.17
C HIS A 80 -1.46 -7.31 6.47
N GLY A 81 -1.61 -6.49 7.52
CA GLY A 81 -0.76 -6.61 8.70
C GLY A 81 0.69 -6.22 8.39
N GLU A 82 1.67 -6.99 8.86
CA GLU A 82 3.09 -6.58 8.83
C GLU A 82 3.70 -6.46 7.43
N SER A 83 3.22 -7.22 6.45
CA SER A 83 3.76 -7.24 5.08
C SER A 83 2.77 -7.80 4.07
N ALA A 84 2.94 -7.48 2.79
CA ALA A 84 2.15 -8.04 1.70
C ALA A 84 3.04 -8.60 0.57
N HIS A 85 2.55 -9.61 -0.13
CA HIS A 85 2.99 -10.01 -1.46
C HIS A 85 1.82 -9.77 -2.42
N LEU A 86 2.02 -8.91 -3.41
CA LEU A 86 1.02 -8.61 -4.43
C LEU A 86 1.51 -9.18 -5.76
N SER A 87 0.71 -10.04 -6.38
CA SER A 87 0.99 -10.60 -7.70
C SER A 87 -0.01 -10.01 -8.70
N LEU A 88 0.49 -9.28 -9.68
CA LEU A 88 -0.33 -8.50 -10.62
C LEU A 88 -0.15 -9.06 -12.03
N GLU A 89 -1.24 -9.34 -12.73
CA GLU A 89 -1.18 -9.82 -14.12
C GLU A 89 -0.63 -8.73 -15.06
N ASN A 90 0.34 -9.11 -15.90
CA ASN A 90 0.93 -8.21 -16.89
C ASN A 90 0.40 -8.53 -18.29
N HIS A 91 -0.65 -7.83 -18.71
CA HIS A 91 -1.22 -7.96 -20.05
C HIS A 91 -0.49 -7.15 -21.13
N ALA A 92 0.79 -6.79 -20.95
CA ALA A 92 1.53 -6.00 -21.93
C ALA A 92 1.66 -6.66 -23.32
N ASN A 93 1.47 -7.99 -23.40
CA ASN A 93 1.24 -8.72 -24.64
C ASN A 93 0.21 -9.82 -24.39
N GLU A 94 -0.78 -9.98 -25.27
CA GLU A 94 -1.88 -10.98 -25.15
C GLU A 94 -1.43 -12.45 -25.12
N SER A 95 -0.12 -12.72 -25.10
CA SER A 95 0.48 -14.05 -25.12
C SER A 95 1.42 -14.35 -23.95
N SER A 96 1.54 -13.47 -22.94
CA SER A 96 2.39 -13.73 -21.77
C SER A 96 1.57 -13.83 -20.47
N ASP A 97 1.50 -15.02 -19.89
CA ASP A 97 1.02 -15.27 -18.51
C ASP A 97 2.02 -14.76 -17.45
N SER A 98 2.71 -13.64 -17.71
CA SER A 98 3.69 -13.10 -16.76
C SER A 98 2.98 -12.30 -15.68
N THR A 99 3.31 -12.57 -14.43
CA THR A 99 2.95 -11.73 -13.28
C THR A 99 4.07 -10.76 -12.97
N VAL A 100 3.72 -9.66 -12.31
CA VAL A 100 4.66 -8.77 -11.61
C VAL A 100 4.45 -8.98 -10.12
N ASP A 101 5.49 -9.42 -9.44
CA ASP A 101 5.46 -9.73 -8.01
C ASP A 101 6.08 -8.59 -7.18
N ILE A 102 5.32 -8.10 -6.22
CA ILE A 102 5.67 -6.93 -5.40
C ILE A 102 5.66 -7.30 -3.92
N ALA A 103 6.78 -7.09 -3.24
CA ALA A 103 6.83 -7.11 -1.78
C ALA A 103 6.46 -5.73 -1.23
N VAL A 104 5.62 -5.70 -0.20
CA VAL A 104 5.30 -4.47 0.54
C VAL A 104 5.63 -4.69 2.01
N TYR A 105 6.46 -3.82 2.58
CA TYR A 105 6.84 -3.86 3.99
C TYR A 105 7.16 -2.44 4.45
N HIS A 106 6.75 -2.04 5.66
CA HIS A 106 7.01 -0.68 6.12
C HIS A 106 8.49 -0.30 6.14
N GLY A 107 9.38 -1.25 6.38
CA GLY A 107 10.83 -1.01 6.34
C GLY A 107 11.48 -0.75 7.70
N THR A 108 10.82 -1.13 8.81
CA THR A 108 11.38 -0.97 10.16
C THR A 108 12.64 -1.79 10.44
N SER A 109 12.95 -2.77 9.59
CA SER A 109 14.12 -3.64 9.70
C SER A 109 14.86 -3.69 8.37
N GLU A 110 16.01 -3.03 8.31
CA GLU A 110 16.90 -3.06 7.13
C GLU A 110 17.31 -4.49 6.78
N ARG A 111 17.50 -5.36 7.77
CA ARG A 111 17.81 -6.77 7.54
C ARG A 111 16.72 -7.50 6.74
N LEU A 112 15.45 -7.17 6.99
CA LEU A 112 14.34 -7.76 6.24
C LEU A 112 14.22 -7.15 4.84
N VAL A 113 14.47 -5.85 4.72
CA VAL A 113 14.52 -5.18 3.41
C VAL A 113 15.62 -5.79 2.54
N ASP A 114 16.83 -5.96 3.05
CA ASP A 114 17.94 -6.61 2.35
C ASP A 114 17.59 -8.04 1.92
N ALA A 115 16.86 -8.78 2.76
CA ALA A 115 16.40 -10.13 2.42
C ALA A 115 15.36 -10.13 1.30
N LEU A 116 14.40 -9.20 1.31
CA LEU A 116 13.40 -9.05 0.25
C LEU A 116 14.04 -8.64 -1.08
N LEU A 117 15.02 -7.74 -1.04
CA LEU A 117 15.77 -7.34 -2.23
C LEU A 117 16.67 -8.47 -2.76
N GLY A 118 17.25 -9.27 -1.87
CA GLY A 118 18.23 -10.31 -2.20
C GLY A 118 17.64 -11.67 -2.56
N CYS A 119 16.35 -11.94 -2.28
CA CYS A 119 15.77 -13.27 -2.49
C CYS A 119 15.46 -13.59 -3.96
N GLY A 120 15.41 -12.57 -4.83
CA GLY A 120 15.13 -12.73 -6.26
C GLY A 120 13.70 -13.17 -6.59
N GLN A 121 12.76 -13.06 -5.63
CA GLN A 121 11.35 -13.44 -5.83
C GLN A 121 10.44 -12.29 -6.26
N TYR A 122 10.90 -11.05 -6.13
CA TYR A 122 10.07 -9.86 -6.36
C TYR A 122 10.70 -8.97 -7.42
N ASP A 123 9.87 -8.47 -8.32
CA ASP A 123 10.25 -7.44 -9.30
C ASP A 123 10.40 -6.07 -8.61
N TYR A 124 9.58 -5.83 -7.58
CA TYR A 124 9.59 -4.58 -6.80
C TYR A 124 9.50 -4.84 -5.30
N VAL A 125 10.17 -3.99 -4.52
CA VAL A 125 10.03 -3.91 -3.06
C VAL A 125 9.59 -2.48 -2.71
N LEU A 126 8.40 -2.34 -2.14
CA LEU A 126 7.83 -1.07 -1.71
C LEU A 126 7.97 -0.93 -0.18
N ARG A 127 8.57 0.18 0.27
CA ARG A 127 8.78 0.48 1.70
C ARG A 127 8.66 1.96 2.03
N GLY A 128 8.50 2.25 3.32
CA GLY A 128 8.61 3.58 3.92
C GLY A 128 9.68 3.64 5.01
N HIS A 129 9.35 4.32 6.12
CA HIS A 129 10.09 4.45 7.38
C HIS A 129 11.37 5.30 7.38
N THR A 130 12.07 5.40 6.24
CA THR A 130 13.41 6.01 6.14
C THR A 130 13.50 7.48 6.52
#